data_AF-A0A9E0BHJ2-F1
#
_entry.id   AF-A0A9E0BHJ2-F1
#
_cell.length_a   1.000
_cell.length_b   1.000
_cell.length_c   1.000
_cell.angle_alpha   90.00
_cell.angle_beta   90.00
_cell.angle_gamma   90.00
#
_symmetry.space_group_name_H-M   'P 1'
#
loop_
_entity.id
_entity.type
_entity.pdbx_description
1 polymer ?
#
loop_
_entity_poly.entity_id
_entity_poly.type
_entity_poly.pdbx_seq_one_letter_code
_entity_poly.pdbx_strand_id
1 'polypeptide(L)'
;EAVVRMLFEIKNLETEVMNSVNAMEMAKRKFRDISIISGMVFTGFPGKMKKSRHLQSGSQLIFDVLLQYDPNNLLLKQAYDEIVNDHFEHARLRKAYMRIDTSEILIKYSARFTPFAFPIVVDSMREKLSSERLSDRIARLLADNSAV
;
A
#
# COMPACT_ATOMS: atom_id res chain seq x y z
N GLU A 1 14.83 17.47 -14.87
CA GLU A 1 13.56 17.45 -15.61
C GLU A 1 13.33 16.14 -16.35
N ALA A 2 14.24 15.73 -17.27
CA ALA A 2 14.11 14.48 -18.04
C ALA A 2 13.83 13.22 -17.18
N VAL A 3 14.58 13.05 -16.07
CA VAL A 3 14.36 11.94 -15.12
C VAL A 3 12.95 11.95 -14.52
N VAL A 4 12.39 13.12 -14.23
CA VAL A 4 11.05 13.22 -13.64
C VAL A 4 9.98 12.90 -14.67
N ARG A 5 10.18 13.29 -15.94
CA ARG A 5 9.28 12.89 -17.03
C ARG A 5 9.29 11.38 -17.25
N MET A 6 10.46 10.73 -17.17
CA MET A 6 10.56 9.27 -17.25
C MET A 6 9.72 8.54 -16.18
N LEU A 7 9.58 9.13 -14.98
CA LEU A 7 8.76 8.54 -13.90
C LEU A 7 7.25 8.54 -14.20
N PHE A 8 6.80 9.31 -15.18
CA PHE A 8 5.39 9.43 -15.54
C PHE A 8 5.07 8.85 -16.92
N GLU A 9 5.98 8.07 -17.52
CA GLU A 9 5.72 7.39 -18.79
C GLU A 9 4.65 6.29 -18.63
N ILE A 10 3.68 6.25 -19.55
CA ILE A 10 2.52 5.33 -19.47
C ILE A 10 2.89 3.88 -19.86
N LYS A 11 4.06 3.65 -20.46
CA LYS A 11 4.37 2.43 -21.21
C LYS A 11 4.32 1.15 -20.35
N ASN A 12 4.61 1.24 -19.05
CA ASN A 12 4.63 0.10 -18.12
C ASN A 12 3.83 0.37 -16.83
N LEU A 13 2.83 1.26 -16.86
CA LEU A 13 2.13 1.74 -15.67
C LEU A 13 1.65 0.61 -14.74
N GLU A 14 1.01 -0.44 -15.28
CA GLU A 14 0.51 -1.55 -14.47
C GLU A 14 1.63 -2.30 -13.75
N THR A 15 2.70 -2.65 -14.47
CA THR A 15 3.84 -3.39 -13.91
C THR A 15 4.61 -2.56 -12.89
N GLU A 16 4.85 -1.28 -13.17
CA GLU A 16 5.56 -0.39 -12.26
C GLU A 16 4.78 -0.12 -10.98
N VAL A 17 3.46 0.05 -11.11
CA VAL A 17 2.57 0.24 -9.97
C VAL A 17 2.58 -1.01 -9.07
N MET A 18 2.48 -2.19 -9.66
CA MET A 18 2.53 -3.46 -8.92
C MET A 18 3.86 -3.69 -8.22
N ASN A 19 4.98 -3.23 -8.81
CA ASN A 19 6.31 -3.30 -8.20
C ASN A 19 6.54 -2.22 -7.12
N SER A 20 5.90 -1.05 -7.26
CA SER A 20 6.05 0.08 -6.33
C SER A 20 5.31 -0.13 -5.01
N VAL A 21 4.22 -0.89 -5.06
CA VAL A 21 3.43 -1.22 -3.89
C VAL A 21 3.95 -2.52 -3.30
N ASN A 22 3.83 -2.69 -1.98
CA ASN A 22 4.06 -3.98 -1.35
C ASN A 22 2.89 -4.94 -1.69
N ALA A 23 2.73 -5.23 -2.98
CA ALA A 23 1.67 -6.03 -3.54
C ALA A 23 1.66 -7.43 -2.93
N MET A 24 2.84 -7.96 -2.59
CA MET A 24 2.98 -9.22 -1.88
C MET A 24 2.31 -9.20 -0.49
N GLU A 25 2.56 -8.16 0.32
CA GLU A 25 1.94 -8.06 1.64
C GLU A 25 0.43 -7.79 1.55
N MET A 26 -0.01 -7.00 0.57
CA MET A 26 -1.43 -6.81 0.29
C MET A 26 -2.09 -8.11 -0.17
N ALA A 27 -1.40 -8.92 -0.98
CA ALA A 27 -1.89 -10.20 -1.46
C ALA A 27 -2.02 -11.18 -0.31
N LYS A 28 -1.04 -11.24 0.58
CA LYS A 28 -1.10 -12.01 1.83
C LYS A 28 -2.31 -11.63 2.70
N ARG A 29 -2.69 -10.34 2.74
CA ARG A 29 -3.88 -9.90 3.48
C ARG A 29 -5.16 -10.31 2.78
N LYS A 30 -5.25 -10.11 1.46
CA LYS A 30 -6.42 -10.48 0.66
C LYS A 30 -6.64 -11.99 0.59
N PHE A 31 -5.55 -12.76 0.56
CA PHE A 31 -5.57 -14.21 0.46
C PHE A 31 -6.24 -14.90 1.65
N ARG A 32 -6.37 -14.23 2.81
CA ARG A 32 -7.18 -14.73 3.93
C ARG A 32 -8.61 -15.01 3.50
N ASP A 33 -9.23 -14.05 2.81
CA ASP A 33 -10.64 -14.14 2.46
C ASP A 33 -10.83 -15.22 1.36
N ILE A 34 -9.89 -15.29 0.41
CA ILE A 34 -9.82 -16.38 -0.59
C ILE A 34 -9.65 -17.75 0.07
N SER A 35 -8.79 -17.86 1.09
CA SER A 35 -8.56 -19.10 1.85
C SER A 35 -9.79 -19.56 2.65
N ILE A 36 -10.62 -18.63 3.08
CA ILE A 36 -11.89 -18.93 3.76
C ILE A 36 -12.90 -19.44 2.72
N ILE A 37 -13.05 -18.74 1.60
CA ILE A 37 -14.03 -19.09 0.55
C ILE A 37 -13.70 -20.45 -0.08
N SER A 38 -12.43 -20.71 -0.34
CA SER A 38 -11.94 -21.99 -0.88
C SER A 38 -11.92 -23.14 0.13
N GLY A 39 -12.23 -22.87 1.41
CA GLY A 39 -12.25 -23.88 2.47
C GLY A 39 -10.86 -24.33 2.95
N MET A 40 -9.78 -23.66 2.53
CA MET A 40 -8.41 -23.98 2.95
C MET A 40 -8.15 -23.64 4.43
N VAL A 41 -8.89 -22.69 4.98
CA VAL A 41 -8.78 -22.28 6.39
C VAL A 41 -10.08 -22.54 7.13
N PHE A 42 -10.02 -23.36 8.17
CA PHE A 42 -11.14 -23.60 9.06
C PHE A 42 -11.42 -22.38 9.95
N THR A 43 -12.61 -21.80 9.83
CA THR A 43 -13.05 -20.59 10.55
C THR A 43 -13.59 -20.84 11.96
N GLY A 44 -13.87 -22.09 12.31
CA GLY A 44 -14.47 -22.47 13.60
C GLY A 44 -15.85 -23.08 13.46
N PHE A 45 -16.48 -23.42 14.59
CA PHE A 45 -17.84 -23.96 14.62
C PHE A 45 -18.86 -22.83 14.88
N PRO A 46 -20.15 -23.00 14.51
CA PRO A 46 -21.19 -22.04 14.85
C PRO A 46 -21.14 -21.64 16.34
N GLY A 47 -21.09 -20.34 16.63
CA GLY A 47 -20.94 -19.80 17.99
C GLY A 47 -19.51 -19.83 18.58
N LYS A 48 -18.53 -20.45 17.91
CA LYS A 48 -17.11 -20.52 18.31
C LYS A 48 -16.18 -20.27 17.12
N MET A 49 -16.21 -19.04 16.60
CA MET A 49 -15.31 -18.61 15.53
C MET A 49 -13.87 -18.43 16.04
N LYS A 50 -12.89 -18.82 15.23
CA LYS A 50 -11.48 -18.50 15.48
C LYS A 50 -11.26 -17.00 15.36
N LYS A 51 -10.31 -16.47 16.14
CA LYS A 51 -9.96 -15.04 16.06
C LYS A 51 -9.38 -14.71 14.69
N SER A 52 -9.74 -13.54 14.16
CA SER A 52 -9.26 -13.05 12.85
C SER A 52 -7.73 -13.11 12.70
N ARG A 53 -6.97 -12.76 13.74
CA ARG A 53 -5.50 -12.87 13.73
C ARG A 53 -5.00 -14.29 13.44
N HIS A 54 -5.66 -15.31 13.98
CA HIS A 54 -5.27 -16.71 13.74
C HIS A 54 -5.61 -17.16 12.31
N LEU A 55 -6.73 -16.68 11.76
CA LEU A 55 -7.08 -16.91 10.35
C LEU A 55 -6.07 -16.25 9.41
N GLN A 56 -5.64 -15.02 9.75
CA GLN A 56 -4.61 -14.30 9.01
C GLN A 56 -3.28 -15.07 9.00
N SER A 57 -2.80 -15.51 10.17
CA SER A 57 -1.54 -16.27 10.24
C SER A 57 -1.61 -17.60 9.48
N GLY A 58 -2.75 -18.31 9.57
CA GLY A 58 -2.94 -19.58 8.86
C GLY A 58 -2.95 -19.41 7.34
N SER A 59 -3.67 -18.41 6.84
CA SER A 59 -3.72 -18.11 5.40
C SER A 59 -2.39 -17.61 4.84
N GLN A 60 -1.62 -16.83 5.60
CA GLN A 60 -0.29 -16.39 5.18
C GLN A 60 0.68 -17.56 4.97
N LEU A 61 0.66 -18.56 5.85
CA LEU A 61 1.48 -19.76 5.67
C LEU A 61 1.09 -20.52 4.40
N ILE A 62 -0.20 -20.67 4.12
CA ILE A 62 -0.69 -21.32 2.90
C ILE A 62 -0.27 -20.53 1.66
N PHE A 63 -0.37 -19.20 1.70
CA PHE A 63 0.12 -18.33 0.64
C PHE A 63 1.61 -18.56 0.36
N ASP A 64 2.44 -18.58 1.40
CA ASP A 64 3.89 -18.78 1.27
C ASP A 64 4.24 -20.18 0.72
N VAL A 65 3.50 -21.21 1.12
CA VAL A 65 3.65 -22.56 0.57
C VAL A 65 3.27 -22.60 -0.91
N LEU A 66 2.12 -22.03 -1.28
CA LEU A 66 1.74 -21.98 -2.70
C LEU A 66 2.77 -21.18 -3.51
N LEU A 67 3.25 -20.05 -3.00
CA LEU A 67 4.25 -19.25 -3.71
C LEU A 67 5.55 -20.04 -3.96
N GLN A 68 5.94 -20.91 -3.03
CA GLN A 68 7.14 -21.73 -3.14
C GLN A 68 6.95 -22.97 -4.03
N TYR A 69 5.81 -23.66 -3.93
CA TYR A 69 5.62 -24.98 -4.53
C TYR A 69 4.66 -25.01 -5.73
N ASP A 70 3.78 -24.02 -5.87
CA ASP A 70 2.84 -23.85 -6.97
C ASP A 70 2.62 -22.35 -7.30
N PRO A 71 3.64 -21.65 -7.82
CA PRO A 71 3.56 -20.20 -8.07
C PRO A 71 2.51 -19.82 -9.13
N ASN A 72 2.04 -20.79 -9.92
CA ASN A 72 1.00 -20.59 -10.93
C ASN A 72 -0.41 -20.89 -10.39
N ASN A 73 -0.55 -21.11 -9.08
CA ASN A 73 -1.83 -21.40 -8.45
C ASN A 73 -2.86 -20.30 -8.73
N LEU A 74 -4.07 -20.69 -9.15
CA LEU A 74 -5.14 -19.75 -9.48
C LEU A 74 -5.57 -18.87 -8.29
N LEU A 75 -5.45 -19.37 -7.06
CA LEU A 75 -5.78 -18.60 -5.86
C LEU A 75 -4.75 -17.50 -5.57
N LEU A 76 -3.47 -17.74 -5.90
CA LEU A 76 -2.45 -16.70 -5.85
C LEU A 76 -2.74 -15.63 -6.89
N LYS A 77 -3.04 -16.05 -8.13
CA LYS A 77 -3.41 -15.13 -9.21
C LYS A 77 -4.62 -14.28 -8.81
N GLN A 78 -5.67 -14.91 -8.27
CA GLN A 78 -6.86 -14.21 -7.81
C GLN A 78 -6.54 -13.18 -6.71
N ALA A 79 -5.65 -13.49 -5.77
CA ALA A 79 -5.24 -12.51 -4.75
C ALA A 79 -4.59 -11.27 -5.36
N TYR A 80 -3.73 -11.43 -6.36
CA TYR A 80 -3.13 -10.29 -7.06
C TYR A 80 -4.16 -9.53 -7.92
N ASP A 81 -5.00 -10.23 -8.66
CA ASP A 81 -6.03 -9.63 -9.53
C ASP A 81 -7.03 -8.81 -8.70
N GLU A 82 -7.45 -9.29 -7.53
CA GLU A 82 -8.36 -8.57 -6.64
C GLU A 82 -7.70 -7.32 -6.04
N ILE A 83 -6.40 -7.32 -5.76
CA ILE A 83 -5.71 -6.08 -5.33
C ILE A 83 -5.70 -5.06 -6.45
N VAL A 84 -5.38 -5.48 -7.68
CA VAL A 84 -5.40 -4.59 -8.85
C VAL A 84 -6.77 -3.97 -9.00
N ASN A 85 -7.81 -4.79 -8.98
CA ASN A 85 -9.17 -4.32 -9.25
C ASN A 85 -9.75 -3.48 -8.10
N ASP A 86 -9.53 -3.89 -6.84
CA ASP A 86 -10.15 -3.24 -5.68
C ASP A 86 -9.39 -1.99 -5.22
N HIS A 87 -8.06 -2.01 -5.28
CA HIS A 87 -7.22 -0.94 -4.74
C HIS A 87 -6.66 -0.01 -5.81
N PHE A 88 -6.49 -0.49 -7.04
CA PHE A 88 -6.05 0.36 -8.13
C PHE A 88 -7.24 0.73 -9.00
N GLU A 89 -7.70 1.97 -8.85
CA GLU A 89 -8.59 2.59 -9.82
C GLU A 89 -7.82 2.84 -11.13
N HIS A 90 -7.55 1.77 -11.89
CA HIS A 90 -6.66 1.78 -13.05
C HIS A 90 -7.07 2.85 -14.06
N ALA A 91 -8.38 2.98 -14.31
CA ALA A 91 -8.92 4.00 -15.19
C ALA A 91 -8.63 5.44 -14.70
N ARG A 92 -8.70 5.70 -13.39
CA ARG A 92 -8.41 7.01 -12.81
C ARG A 92 -6.91 7.31 -12.84
N LEU A 93 -6.08 6.31 -12.52
CA LEU A 93 -4.63 6.43 -12.56
C LEU A 93 -4.13 6.72 -13.97
N ARG A 94 -4.61 5.97 -14.97
CA ARG A 94 -4.26 6.19 -16.38
C ARG A 94 -4.63 7.60 -16.84
N LYS A 95 -5.83 8.10 -16.49
CA LYS A 95 -6.25 9.48 -16.79
C LYS A 95 -5.33 10.52 -16.13
N ALA A 96 -4.91 10.29 -14.89
CA ALA A 96 -4.00 11.18 -14.19
C ALA A 96 -2.62 11.23 -14.87
N TYR A 97 -2.06 10.08 -15.28
CA TYR A 97 -0.80 10.01 -16.02
C TYR A 97 -0.90 10.70 -17.38
N MET A 98 -1.96 10.46 -18.16
CA MET A 98 -2.18 11.17 -19.43
C MET A 98 -2.23 12.69 -19.24
N ARG A 99 -2.86 13.17 -18.16
CA ARG A 99 -2.88 14.60 -17.83
C ARG A 99 -1.47 15.12 -17.50
N ILE A 100 -0.71 14.40 -16.68
CA ILE A 100 0.64 14.79 -16.27
C ILE A 100 1.61 14.82 -17.47
N ASP A 101 1.53 13.83 -18.36
CA ASP A 101 2.37 13.72 -19.57
C ASP A 101 2.31 14.98 -20.44
N THR A 102 1.09 15.53 -20.60
CA THR A 102 0.85 16.77 -21.34
C THR A 102 1.07 18.07 -20.55
N SER A 103 1.36 17.97 -19.25
CA SER A 103 1.53 19.13 -18.36
C SER A 103 2.97 19.62 -18.30
N GLU A 104 3.14 20.90 -17.98
CA GLU A 104 4.42 21.44 -17.53
C GLU A 104 4.68 21.01 -16.08
N ILE A 105 5.84 20.39 -15.83
CA ILE A 105 6.22 19.91 -14.50
C ILE A 105 7.07 20.98 -13.81
N LEU A 106 6.47 21.69 -12.85
CA LEU A 106 7.16 22.67 -12.02
C LEU A 106 7.61 22.05 -10.69
N ILE A 107 8.91 21.95 -10.48
CA ILE A 107 9.50 21.45 -9.23
C ILE A 107 9.93 22.64 -8.39
N LYS A 108 9.35 22.78 -7.19
CA LYS A 108 9.70 23.82 -6.23
C LYS A 108 10.10 23.19 -4.90
N TYR A 109 11.24 23.65 -4.36
CA TYR A 109 11.71 23.23 -3.05
C TYR A 109 11.24 24.26 -2.01
N SER A 110 10.68 23.76 -0.92
CA SER A 110 10.29 24.58 0.21
C SER A 110 11.27 24.36 1.36
N ALA A 111 11.71 25.44 1.99
CA ALA A 111 12.51 25.37 3.22
C ALA A 111 11.68 24.86 4.42
N ARG A 112 10.35 24.83 4.29
CA ARG A 112 9.38 24.52 5.34
C ARG A 112 8.35 23.50 4.89
N PHE A 113 7.76 22.79 5.83
CA PHE A 113 6.60 21.96 5.58
C PHE A 113 5.41 22.84 5.21
N THR A 114 4.88 22.61 4.00
CA THR A 114 3.65 23.26 3.56
C THR A 114 2.43 22.71 4.32
N PRO A 115 1.29 23.42 4.34
CA PRO A 115 0.05 22.90 4.93
C PRO A 115 -0.36 21.52 4.40
N PHE A 116 0.01 21.16 3.17
CA PHE A 116 -0.26 19.84 2.60
C PHE A 116 0.80 18.79 2.95
N ALA A 117 2.08 19.19 3.09
CA ALA A 117 3.14 18.27 3.47
C ALA A 117 3.10 17.92 4.96
N PHE A 118 2.69 18.85 5.83
CA PHE A 118 2.73 18.67 7.28
C PHE A 118 1.92 17.46 7.78
N PRO A 119 0.65 17.23 7.38
CA PRO A 119 -0.10 16.05 7.81
C PRO A 119 0.56 14.74 7.40
N ILE A 120 1.15 14.67 6.20
CA ILE A 120 1.82 13.47 5.66
C ILE A 120 3.05 13.14 6.52
N VAL A 121 3.84 14.16 6.88
CA VAL A 121 5.02 13.99 7.73
C VAL A 121 4.61 13.52 9.12
N VAL A 122 3.58 14.12 9.72
CA VAL A 122 3.07 13.71 11.03
C VAL A 122 2.58 12.26 11.03
N ASP A 123 1.88 11.83 9.98
CA ASP A 123 1.39 10.46 9.88
C ASP A 123 2.54 9.44 9.81
N SER A 124 3.57 9.73 9.00
CA SER A 124 4.78 8.90 8.93
C SER A 124 5.53 8.76 10.27
N MET A 125 5.37 9.74 11.18
CA MET A 125 5.97 9.70 12.51
C MET A 125 5.23 8.78 13.48
N ARG A 126 3.94 8.52 13.24
CA ARG A 126 3.10 7.62 14.04
C ARG A 126 3.49 6.16 13.86
N GLU A 127 3.96 5.80 12.68
CA GLU A 127 4.38 4.43 12.35
C GLU A 127 5.72 4.03 12.98
N LYS A 128 6.54 5.01 13.39
CA LYS A 128 7.82 4.77 14.04
C LYS A 128 7.64 4.55 15.53
N LEU A 129 8.13 3.41 16.05
CA LEU A 129 8.18 3.15 17.48
C LEU A 129 9.11 4.18 18.14
N SER A 130 8.56 5.00 19.05
CA SER A 130 9.31 5.99 19.81
C SER A 130 8.79 6.05 21.24
N SER A 131 9.69 6.32 22.19
CA SER A 131 9.35 6.58 23.58
C SER A 131 8.83 8.00 23.82
N GLU A 132 8.99 8.89 22.84
CA GLU A 132 8.51 10.27 22.90
C GLU A 132 7.03 10.35 22.48
N ARG A 133 6.24 11.17 23.20
CA ARG A 133 4.83 11.38 22.86
C ARG A 133 4.71 12.10 21.52
N LEU A 134 3.79 11.63 20.67
CA LEU A 134 3.55 12.21 19.35
C LEU A 134 3.18 13.71 19.44
N SER A 135 2.44 14.11 20.47
CA SER A 135 2.07 15.51 20.73
C SER A 135 3.29 16.42 20.82
N ASP A 136 4.33 15.96 21.51
CA ASP A 136 5.51 16.77 21.83
C ASP A 136 6.39 16.93 20.58
N ARG A 137 6.43 15.88 19.75
CA ARG A 137 7.08 15.89 18.42
C ARG A 137 6.38 16.85 17.46
N ILE A 138 5.04 16.83 17.43
CA ILE A 138 4.24 17.74 16.59
C ILE A 138 4.46 19.19 17.03
N ALA A 139 4.46 19.47 18.34
CA ALA A 139 4.69 20.81 18.86
C ALA A 139 6.06 21.35 18.46
N ARG A 140 7.13 20.53 18.55
CA ARG A 140 8.47 20.89 18.09
C ARG A 140 8.50 21.18 16.59
N LEU A 141 7.91 20.31 15.76
CA LEU A 141 7.80 20.54 14.32
C LEU A 141 7.06 21.82 13.97
N LEU A 142 5.98 22.16 14.68
CA LEU A 142 5.26 23.41 14.47
C LEU A 142 6.12 24.62 14.84
N ALA A 143 6.86 24.55 15.95
CA ALA A 143 7.78 25.61 16.36
C ALA A 143 8.90 25.81 15.32
N ASP A 144 9.54 24.74 14.87
CA ASP A 144 10.61 24.77 13.87
C ASP A 144 10.09 25.26 12.50
N ASN A 145 8.84 24.91 12.14
CA ASN A 145 8.23 25.29 10.87
C ASN A 145 7.66 26.72 10.86
N SER A 146 7.44 27.33 12.03
CA SER A 146 6.95 28.70 12.19
C SER A 146 8.03 29.71 12.57
N ALA A 147 9.22 29.26 12.96
CA ALA A 147 10.37 30.14 13.24
C ALA A 147 10.98 30.68 11.93
N VAL A 148 11.02 32.03 11.82
CA VAL A 148 11.32 32.95 10.69
C VAL A 148 10.07 33.44 9.94
#